data_AF-A0A9D8BD51-F1
#
_entry.id   AF-A0A9D8BD51-F1
#
_cell.length_a   1.000
_cell.length_b   1.000
_cell.length_c   1.000
_cell.angle_alpha   90.00
_cell.angle_beta   90.00
_cell.angle_gamma   90.00
#
_symmetry.space_group_name_H-M   'P 1'
#
loop_
_entity.id
_entity.type
_entity.pdbx_description
1 polymer ?
#
loop_
_entity_poly.entity_id
_entity_poly.type
_entity_poly.pdbx_seq_one_letter_code
_entity_poly.pdbx_strand_id
1 'polypeptide(L)'
;MSIDIKNGKLSERVAREKEALLNAEPRIDIERDKALWEAYTTTDGQPASMRQATFFHKLCTEKTIFIDDSPIAGTLTRHKYGNYPFAEIGPRWMKKMDRFRLPMGFATVRPEEREWILKSVELWKDRNIFNRTQEMILRTKGIDIGTLQKAGVATEINPGGLISGVPDYALVLDEGLKSLIARAKANQSKLDTGEPEALKKWYFYEAVILSLKGIIALANRYSALAKEMAAKEKNPQKKADLERIAEACASVPENPARSFFEAVQSSWLVLMAGWFQSPNIGAFSPARFPQYVYPFYQKDKEAGKLTDAEAIELIQFYML
;
A
#
# COMPACT_ATOMS: atom_id res chain seq x y z
N MET A 1 19.53 -1.42 -26.76
CA MET A 1 19.17 -2.85 -26.93
C MET A 1 17.67 -2.92 -27.16
N SER A 2 17.22 -3.52 -28.26
CA SER A 2 15.80 -3.69 -28.56
C SER A 2 15.21 -4.81 -27.69
N ILE A 3 14.19 -4.50 -26.89
CA ILE A 3 13.43 -5.51 -26.16
C ILE A 3 12.71 -6.39 -27.19
N ASP A 4 12.96 -7.69 -27.17
CA ASP A 4 12.28 -8.64 -28.04
C ASP A 4 10.92 -9.00 -27.42
N ILE A 5 9.93 -8.20 -27.82
CA ILE A 5 8.54 -8.27 -27.35
C ILE A 5 7.89 -9.60 -27.75
N LYS A 6 8.29 -10.21 -28.87
CA LYS A 6 7.64 -11.42 -29.41
C LYS A 6 8.09 -12.70 -28.71
N ASN A 7 9.31 -12.73 -28.16
CA ASN A 7 9.86 -13.89 -27.49
C ASN A 7 9.81 -13.82 -25.94
N GLY A 8 9.12 -12.81 -25.38
CA GLY A 8 8.91 -12.71 -23.92
C GLY A 8 10.18 -12.46 -23.11
N LYS A 9 11.22 -11.86 -23.73
CA LYS A 9 12.51 -11.63 -23.06
C LYS A 9 12.43 -10.38 -22.17
N LEU A 10 12.80 -10.53 -20.89
CA LEU A 10 12.96 -9.41 -19.97
C LEU A 10 14.11 -8.51 -20.41
N SER A 11 14.02 -7.20 -20.15
CA SER A 11 15.20 -6.34 -20.25
C SER A 11 16.28 -6.81 -19.26
N GLU A 12 17.54 -6.54 -19.55
CA GLU A 12 18.65 -6.91 -18.65
C GLU A 12 18.52 -6.27 -17.26
N ARG A 13 17.95 -5.05 -17.21
CA ARG A 13 17.69 -4.33 -15.96
C ARG A 13 16.62 -5.03 -15.13
N VAL A 14 15.49 -5.40 -15.75
CA VAL A 14 14.41 -6.13 -15.08
C VAL A 14 14.88 -7.51 -14.65
N ALA A 15 15.63 -8.22 -15.49
CA ALA A 15 16.18 -9.53 -15.14
C ALA A 15 17.10 -9.46 -13.91
N ARG A 16 17.99 -8.47 -13.86
CA ARG A 16 18.86 -8.24 -12.69
C ARG A 16 18.05 -7.93 -11.43
N GLU A 17 17.05 -7.08 -11.54
CA GLU A 17 16.23 -6.68 -10.39
C GLU A 17 15.37 -7.84 -9.88
N LYS A 18 14.86 -8.67 -10.80
CA LYS A 18 14.17 -9.92 -10.49
C LYS A 18 15.06 -10.90 -9.74
N GLU A 19 16.28 -11.13 -10.23
CA GLU A 19 17.24 -12.00 -9.53
C GLU A 19 17.57 -11.43 -8.13
N ALA A 20 17.72 -10.11 -7.99
CA ALA A 20 17.95 -9.49 -6.70
C ALA A 20 16.76 -9.69 -5.73
N LEU A 21 15.52 -9.67 -6.23
CA LEU A 21 14.32 -9.94 -5.43
C LEU A 21 14.21 -11.42 -5.04
N LEU A 22 14.45 -12.34 -5.99
CA LEU A 22 14.39 -13.79 -5.75
C LEU A 22 15.46 -14.27 -4.76
N ASN A 23 16.62 -13.61 -4.75
CA ASN A 23 17.72 -13.91 -3.83
C ASN A 23 17.63 -13.14 -2.50
N ALA A 24 16.66 -12.23 -2.33
CA ALA A 24 16.50 -11.48 -1.10
C ALA A 24 16.02 -12.37 0.05
N GLU A 25 16.60 -12.18 1.24
CA GLU A 25 16.14 -12.87 2.45
C GLU A 25 14.68 -12.48 2.75
N PRO A 26 13.76 -13.44 2.96
CA PRO A 26 12.40 -13.13 3.39
C PRO A 26 12.41 -12.51 4.81
N ARG A 27 11.80 -11.33 4.97
CA ARG A 27 11.79 -10.59 6.24
C ARG A 27 10.39 -10.26 6.76
N ILE A 28 10.27 -10.14 8.07
CA ILE A 28 9.11 -9.54 8.74
C ILE A 28 9.45 -8.09 8.99
N ASP A 29 8.58 -7.18 8.55
CA ASP A 29 8.71 -5.76 8.89
C ASP A 29 7.68 -5.40 9.96
N ILE A 30 8.16 -4.69 10.99
CA ILE A 30 7.39 -4.28 12.17
C ILE A 30 7.07 -2.79 12.19
N GLU A 31 7.45 -2.01 11.18
CA GLU A 31 7.14 -0.58 11.14
C GLU A 31 5.63 -0.32 11.11
N ARG A 32 4.86 -1.21 10.47
CA ARG A 32 3.40 -1.19 10.53
C ARG A 32 2.87 -1.44 11.94
N ASP A 33 3.40 -2.45 12.64
CA ASP A 33 3.03 -2.75 14.03
C ASP A 33 3.32 -1.57 14.96
N LYS A 34 4.50 -0.95 14.82
CA LYS A 34 4.91 0.25 15.56
C LYS A 34 3.93 1.41 15.33
N ALA A 35 3.68 1.75 14.06
CA ALA A 35 2.77 2.83 13.69
C ALA A 35 1.34 2.57 14.18
N LEU A 36 0.86 1.32 14.06
CA LEU A 36 -0.46 0.92 14.51
C LEU A 36 -0.60 1.03 16.03
N TRP A 37 0.39 0.50 16.77
CA TRP A 37 0.39 0.53 18.22
C TRP A 37 0.37 1.97 18.76
N GLU A 38 1.25 2.84 18.22
CA GLU A 38 1.30 4.25 18.62
C GLU A 38 0.02 5.01 18.26
N ALA A 39 -0.52 4.81 17.06
CA ALA A 39 -1.78 5.43 16.66
C ALA A 39 -2.93 4.98 17.56
N TYR A 40 -3.06 3.69 17.85
CA TYR A 40 -4.18 3.18 18.65
C TYR A 40 -4.07 3.50 20.13
N THR A 41 -2.86 3.68 20.68
CA THR A 41 -2.66 4.09 22.07
C THR A 41 -2.90 5.58 22.29
N THR A 42 -2.64 6.42 21.28
CA THR A 42 -2.83 7.88 21.36
C THR A 42 -4.21 8.36 20.94
N THR A 43 -4.99 7.53 20.24
CA THR A 43 -6.33 7.88 19.72
C THR A 43 -7.46 7.15 20.44
N ASP A 44 -7.24 6.72 21.68
CA ASP A 44 -8.30 6.04 22.42
C ASP A 44 -9.51 6.97 22.66
N GLY A 45 -10.72 6.40 22.54
CA GLY A 45 -11.96 7.18 22.54
C GLY A 45 -12.33 7.85 21.19
N GLN A 46 -11.43 7.89 20.20
CA GLN A 46 -11.79 8.41 18.87
C GLN A 46 -12.57 7.39 18.02
N PRO A 47 -13.37 7.85 17.03
CA PRO A 47 -14.05 6.97 16.09
C PRO A 47 -13.08 6.10 15.30
N ALA A 48 -13.51 4.88 14.95
CA ALA A 48 -12.67 3.90 14.24
C ALA A 48 -12.06 4.44 12.93
N SER A 49 -12.79 5.30 12.19
CA SER A 49 -12.28 5.94 10.97
C SER A 49 -11.06 6.81 11.24
N MET A 50 -11.09 7.61 12.31
CA MET A 50 -9.98 8.48 12.70
C MET A 50 -8.79 7.68 13.20
N ARG A 51 -9.01 6.64 14.01
CA ARG A 51 -7.92 5.77 14.49
C ARG A 51 -7.17 5.12 13.32
N GLN A 52 -7.93 4.62 12.32
CA GLN A 52 -7.37 4.06 11.09
C GLN A 52 -6.62 5.09 10.25
N ALA A 53 -7.20 6.28 10.06
CA ALA A 53 -6.54 7.34 9.29
C ALA A 53 -5.26 7.85 9.96
N THR A 54 -5.23 7.95 11.30
CA THR A 54 -4.03 8.32 12.06
C THR A 54 -2.93 7.27 11.91
N PHE A 55 -3.27 5.98 12.03
CA PHE A 55 -2.33 4.89 11.75
C PHE A 55 -1.77 4.98 10.33
N PHE A 56 -2.66 5.08 9.34
CA PHE A 56 -2.28 5.07 7.93
C PHE A 56 -1.40 6.26 7.57
N HIS A 57 -1.80 7.47 7.98
CA HIS A 57 -1.01 8.68 7.80
C HIS A 57 0.37 8.54 8.43
N LYS A 58 0.44 8.07 9.69
CA LYS A 58 1.70 7.86 10.39
C LYS A 58 2.63 6.91 9.65
N LEU A 59 2.11 5.77 9.19
CA LEU A 59 2.91 4.81 8.43
C LEU A 59 3.45 5.43 7.13
N CYS A 60 2.63 6.16 6.39
CA CYS A 60 3.07 6.87 5.19
C CYS A 60 4.17 7.90 5.47
N THR A 61 4.08 8.64 6.58
CA THR A 61 5.03 9.72 6.90
C THR A 61 6.32 9.24 7.55
N GLU A 62 6.32 8.07 8.19
CA GLU A 62 7.43 7.65 9.05
C GLU A 62 8.13 6.38 8.60
N LYS A 63 7.48 5.49 7.84
CA LYS A 63 8.11 4.22 7.43
C LYS A 63 9.44 4.47 6.74
N THR A 64 10.41 3.58 6.91
CA THR A 64 11.64 3.59 6.15
C THR A 64 11.33 3.39 4.68
N ILE A 65 11.88 4.23 3.82
CA ILE A 65 11.76 4.14 2.36
C ILE A 65 13.14 3.98 1.75
N PHE A 66 13.21 3.28 0.62
CA PHE A 66 14.39 3.18 -0.21
C PHE A 66 13.96 3.15 -1.69
N ILE A 67 14.89 3.48 -2.59
CA ILE A 67 14.72 3.31 -4.03
C ILE A 67 15.82 2.33 -4.47
N ASP A 68 15.43 1.21 -5.08
CA ASP A 68 16.35 0.22 -5.62
C ASP A 68 16.71 0.55 -7.08
N ASP A 69 16.94 -0.46 -7.92
CA ASP A 69 17.23 -0.27 -9.35
C ASP A 69 15.95 -0.10 -10.19
N SER A 70 14.76 -0.15 -9.57
CA SER A 70 13.50 0.13 -10.25
C SER A 70 13.38 1.62 -10.62
N PRO A 71 12.92 1.93 -11.85
CA PRO A 71 12.56 3.30 -12.22
C PRO A 71 11.20 3.74 -11.62
N ILE A 72 10.53 2.90 -10.84
CA ILE A 72 9.28 3.21 -10.14
C ILE A 72 9.56 3.21 -8.64
N ALA A 73 9.31 4.34 -7.98
CA ALA A 73 9.55 4.45 -6.55
C ALA A 73 8.35 3.99 -5.73
N GLY A 74 8.63 3.20 -4.70
CA GLY A 74 7.61 2.74 -3.77
C GLY A 74 7.90 1.33 -3.30
N THR A 75 8.05 1.16 -1.99
CA THR A 75 8.35 -0.12 -1.38
C THR A 75 7.34 -0.43 -0.29
N LEU A 76 6.81 -1.66 -0.29
CA LEU A 76 5.85 -2.09 0.73
C LEU A 76 6.49 -2.05 2.11
N THR A 77 7.70 -2.57 2.25
CA THR A 77 8.44 -2.67 3.53
C THR A 77 9.79 -1.99 3.44
N ARG A 78 10.52 -1.90 4.56
CA ARG A 78 11.93 -1.47 4.60
C ARG A 78 12.90 -2.51 4.02
N HIS A 79 12.41 -3.70 3.67
CA HIS A 79 13.17 -4.80 3.11
C HIS A 79 12.78 -5.01 1.64
N LYS A 80 13.74 -5.46 0.81
CA LYS A 80 13.46 -5.79 -0.60
C LYS A 80 12.41 -6.88 -0.75
N TYR A 81 12.49 -7.90 0.13
CA TYR A 81 11.45 -8.92 0.24
C TYR A 81 10.99 -9.04 1.69
N GLY A 82 9.90 -8.35 2.01
CA GLY A 82 9.32 -8.39 3.35
C GLY A 82 7.81 -8.29 3.33
N ASN A 83 7.20 -8.65 4.46
CA ASN A 83 5.77 -8.47 4.66
C ASN A 83 5.45 -7.95 6.06
N TYR A 84 4.29 -7.31 6.19
CA TYR A 84 3.79 -6.83 7.47
C TYR A 84 2.94 -7.90 8.18
N PRO A 85 3.10 -8.06 9.51
CA PRO A 85 2.10 -8.72 10.33
C PRO A 85 0.77 -7.96 10.31
N PHE A 86 -0.34 -8.70 10.41
CA PHE A 86 -1.69 -8.15 10.39
C PHE A 86 -2.53 -8.74 11.54
N ALA A 87 -2.36 -8.16 12.73
CA ALA A 87 -2.94 -8.65 13.98
C ALA A 87 -4.45 -8.36 14.11
N GLU A 88 -4.98 -7.42 13.32
CA GLU A 88 -6.35 -6.91 13.42
C GLU A 88 -7.42 -7.94 13.10
N ILE A 89 -7.08 -8.95 12.27
CA ILE A 89 -8.00 -10.05 11.94
C ILE A 89 -8.17 -10.99 13.13
N GLY A 90 -7.06 -11.58 13.59
CA GLY A 90 -7.04 -12.62 14.61
C GLY A 90 -5.60 -12.96 15.01
N PRO A 91 -5.07 -12.40 16.12
CA PRO A 91 -3.62 -12.46 16.37
C PRO A 91 -3.19 -13.67 17.21
N ARG A 92 -4.12 -14.49 17.71
CA ARG A 92 -3.84 -15.50 18.76
C ARG A 92 -2.81 -16.56 18.34
N TRP A 93 -2.74 -16.88 17.04
CA TRP A 93 -1.79 -17.84 16.51
C TRP A 93 -0.38 -17.25 16.38
N MET A 94 -0.27 -15.95 16.09
CA MET A 94 1.00 -15.26 15.81
C MET A 94 2.00 -15.40 16.96
N LYS A 95 1.53 -15.37 18.22
CA LYS A 95 2.39 -15.52 19.41
C LYS A 95 3.13 -16.86 19.52
N LYS A 96 2.68 -17.89 18.79
CA LYS A 96 3.24 -19.24 18.81
C LYS A 96 4.15 -19.52 17.60
N MET A 97 4.30 -18.56 16.70
CA MET A 97 5.02 -18.76 15.44
C MET A 97 6.46 -18.27 15.55
N ASP A 98 7.40 -19.12 15.16
CA ASP A 98 8.81 -18.76 15.01
C ASP A 98 9.16 -18.36 13.56
N ARG A 99 8.24 -18.58 12.62
CA ARG A 99 8.37 -18.19 11.21
C ARG A 99 7.00 -17.91 10.58
N PHE A 100 6.99 -17.02 9.60
CA PHE A 100 5.82 -16.71 8.78
C PHE A 100 6.06 -17.17 7.33
N ARG A 101 5.02 -17.71 6.70
CA ARG A 101 5.06 -18.09 5.28
C ARG A 101 4.87 -16.85 4.42
N LEU A 102 5.78 -16.61 3.49
CA LEU A 102 5.64 -15.67 2.39
C LEU A 102 5.60 -16.46 1.06
N PRO A 103 5.22 -15.86 -0.09
CA PRO A 103 5.08 -16.59 -1.36
C PRO A 103 6.34 -17.40 -1.74
N MET A 104 7.51 -16.78 -1.65
CA MET A 104 8.81 -17.33 -2.05
C MET A 104 9.63 -17.94 -0.90
N GLY A 105 9.06 -18.13 0.30
CA GLY A 105 9.83 -18.71 1.40
C GLY A 105 9.25 -18.52 2.78
N PHE A 106 10.09 -18.65 3.81
CA PHE A 106 9.71 -18.40 5.20
C PHE A 106 10.57 -17.28 5.77
N ALA A 107 9.94 -16.32 6.43
CA ALA A 107 10.63 -15.30 7.21
C ALA A 107 10.70 -15.76 8.68
N THR A 108 11.91 -15.85 9.22
CA THR A 108 12.13 -16.23 10.63
C THR A 108 11.93 -15.02 11.53
N VAL A 109 11.21 -15.19 12.63
CA VAL A 109 10.94 -14.14 13.61
C VAL A 109 12.19 -13.87 14.45
N ARG A 110 12.73 -12.66 14.37
CA ARG A 110 13.87 -12.20 15.17
C ARG A 110 13.41 -11.62 16.53
N PRO A 111 14.32 -11.43 17.51
CA PRO A 111 13.94 -10.93 18.84
C PRO A 111 13.19 -9.58 18.84
N GLU A 112 13.66 -8.60 18.08
CA GLU A 112 12.97 -7.30 17.95
C GLU A 112 11.58 -7.48 17.32
N GLU A 113 11.49 -8.30 16.28
CA GLU A 113 10.24 -8.57 15.58
C GLU A 113 9.23 -9.27 16.51
N ARG A 114 9.69 -10.20 17.35
CA ARG A 114 8.89 -10.88 18.36
C ARG A 114 8.29 -9.91 19.38
N GLU A 115 9.06 -8.95 19.87
CA GLU A 115 8.57 -7.97 20.84
C GLU A 115 7.37 -7.20 20.29
N TRP A 116 7.48 -6.70 19.06
CA TRP A 116 6.42 -5.92 18.42
C TRP A 116 5.23 -6.77 17.99
N ILE A 117 5.46 -7.99 17.51
CA ILE A 117 4.39 -8.96 17.26
C ILE A 117 3.59 -9.21 18.55
N LEU A 118 4.25 -9.43 19.70
CA LEU A 118 3.55 -9.66 20.97
C LEU A 118 2.78 -8.42 21.45
N LYS A 119 3.34 -7.21 21.27
CA LYS A 119 2.62 -5.95 21.54
C LYS A 119 1.37 -5.81 20.67
N SER A 120 1.46 -6.10 19.37
CA SER A 120 0.30 -6.12 18.47
C SER A 120 -0.71 -7.18 18.87
N VAL A 121 -0.27 -8.39 19.23
CA VAL A 121 -1.15 -9.47 19.69
C VAL A 121 -1.93 -9.05 20.93
N GLU A 122 -1.27 -8.41 21.91
CA GLU A 122 -1.94 -7.96 23.13
C GLU A 122 -2.93 -6.83 22.83
N LEU A 123 -2.54 -5.85 22.01
CA LEU A 123 -3.43 -4.76 21.58
C LEU A 123 -4.73 -5.29 20.94
N TRP A 124 -4.62 -6.32 20.10
CA TRP A 124 -5.73 -6.86 19.32
C TRP A 124 -6.40 -8.10 19.92
N LYS A 125 -5.96 -8.57 21.09
CA LYS A 125 -6.41 -9.82 21.74
C LYS A 125 -7.93 -9.97 21.82
N ASP A 126 -8.62 -8.89 22.21
CA ASP A 126 -10.06 -8.89 22.47
C ASP A 126 -10.88 -8.02 21.51
N ARG A 127 -10.22 -7.16 20.72
CA ARG A 127 -10.89 -6.22 19.79
C ARG A 127 -10.78 -6.58 18.30
N ASN A 128 -10.16 -7.73 17.99
CA ASN A 128 -10.00 -8.21 16.62
C ASN A 128 -11.32 -8.62 15.95
N ILE A 129 -11.28 -8.70 14.63
CA ILE A 129 -12.45 -8.97 13.79
C ILE A 129 -12.97 -10.39 13.97
N PHE A 130 -12.09 -11.37 14.11
CA PHE A 130 -12.47 -12.77 14.29
C PHE A 130 -13.33 -12.96 15.54
N ASN A 131 -12.93 -12.40 16.70
CA ASN A 131 -13.70 -12.50 17.94
C ASN A 131 -15.11 -11.91 17.79
N ARG A 132 -15.24 -10.73 17.17
CA ARG A 132 -16.54 -10.09 16.92
C ARG A 132 -17.42 -10.93 15.99
N THR A 133 -16.80 -11.53 14.97
CA THR A 133 -17.47 -12.42 14.02
C THR A 133 -17.95 -13.69 14.69
N GLN A 134 -17.10 -14.29 15.53
CA GLN A 134 -17.40 -15.48 16.31
C GLN A 134 -18.58 -15.23 17.23
N GLU A 135 -18.57 -14.11 17.97
CA GLU A 135 -19.68 -13.73 18.85
C GLU A 135 -20.99 -13.58 18.07
N MET A 136 -20.98 -12.83 16.97
CA MET A 136 -22.17 -12.59 16.15
C MET A 136 -22.74 -13.90 15.57
N ILE A 137 -21.90 -14.75 14.98
CA ILE A 137 -22.34 -16.02 14.38
C ILE A 137 -22.83 -16.99 15.46
N LEU A 138 -22.16 -17.06 16.60
CA LEU A 138 -22.59 -17.91 17.71
C LEU A 138 -23.98 -17.48 18.21
N ARG A 139 -24.21 -16.17 18.42
CA ARG A 139 -25.50 -15.65 18.88
C ARG A 139 -26.63 -15.82 17.85
N THR A 140 -26.33 -15.67 16.57
CA THR A 140 -27.36 -15.63 15.51
C THR A 140 -27.62 -16.99 14.85
N LYS A 141 -26.62 -17.88 14.84
CA LYS A 141 -26.68 -19.18 14.16
C LYS A 141 -26.41 -20.37 15.09
N GLY A 142 -25.98 -20.15 16.34
CA GLY A 142 -25.59 -21.22 17.26
C GLY A 142 -24.31 -21.95 16.86
N ILE A 143 -23.52 -21.39 15.93
CA ILE A 143 -22.32 -22.01 15.37
C ILE A 143 -21.09 -21.33 15.95
N ASP A 144 -20.19 -22.10 16.55
CA ASP A 144 -18.86 -21.62 16.92
C ASP A 144 -17.87 -21.80 15.76
N ILE A 145 -17.56 -20.70 15.06
CA ILE A 145 -16.56 -20.69 13.98
C ILE A 145 -15.14 -21.06 14.45
N GLY A 146 -14.83 -20.91 15.74
CA GLY A 146 -13.58 -21.39 16.31
C GLY A 146 -13.47 -22.91 16.31
N THR A 147 -14.61 -23.62 16.39
CA THR A 147 -14.65 -25.08 16.23
C THR A 147 -14.39 -25.47 14.78
N LEU A 148 -14.97 -24.74 13.81
CA LEU A 148 -14.70 -24.95 12.38
C LEU A 148 -13.21 -24.76 12.04
N GLN A 149 -12.58 -23.74 12.64
CA GLN A 149 -11.14 -23.51 12.48
C GLN A 149 -10.30 -24.65 13.05
N LYS A 150 -10.61 -25.12 14.25
CA LYS A 150 -9.91 -26.26 14.88
C LYS A 150 -10.09 -27.57 14.11
N ALA A 151 -11.26 -27.76 13.50
CA ALA A 151 -11.58 -28.93 12.69
C ALA A 151 -11.00 -28.86 11.26
N GLY A 152 -10.35 -27.75 10.88
CA GLY A 152 -9.81 -27.55 9.54
C GLY A 152 -10.87 -27.35 8.45
N VAL A 153 -12.12 -27.07 8.82
CA VAL A 153 -13.23 -26.84 7.88
C VAL A 153 -13.10 -25.47 7.21
N ALA A 154 -12.59 -24.48 7.94
CA ALA A 154 -12.33 -23.13 7.45
C ALA A 154 -11.12 -22.55 8.19
N THR A 155 -10.51 -21.50 7.64
CA THR A 155 -9.49 -20.72 8.36
C THR A 155 -10.16 -19.61 9.19
N GLU A 156 -9.57 -18.42 9.33
CA GLU A 156 -10.19 -17.29 10.03
C GLU A 156 -11.41 -16.77 9.25
N ILE A 157 -12.61 -17.22 9.64
CA ILE A 157 -13.88 -16.73 9.09
C ILE A 157 -14.10 -15.30 9.60
N ASN A 158 -14.21 -14.36 8.67
CA ASN A 158 -14.43 -12.94 8.93
C ASN A 158 -15.54 -12.39 8.01
N PRO A 159 -16.21 -11.29 8.36
CA PRO A 159 -17.14 -10.61 7.47
C PRO A 159 -16.44 -10.22 6.16
N GLY A 160 -17.13 -10.43 5.04
CA GLY A 160 -16.66 -10.03 3.71
C GLY A 160 -16.42 -8.53 3.59
N GLY A 161 -15.60 -8.12 2.61
CA GLY A 161 -15.28 -6.71 2.35
C GLY A 161 -14.04 -6.18 3.08
N LEU A 162 -13.48 -6.94 4.02
CA LEU A 162 -12.26 -6.54 4.74
C LEU A 162 -10.96 -6.71 3.93
N ILE A 163 -11.04 -7.50 2.86
CA ILE A 163 -9.87 -8.09 2.19
C ILE A 163 -9.81 -7.72 0.69
N SER A 164 -10.77 -6.93 0.20
CA SER A 164 -10.84 -6.61 -1.23
C SER A 164 -11.55 -5.29 -1.47
N GLY A 165 -10.83 -4.37 -2.11
CA GLY A 165 -11.33 -3.17 -2.73
C GLY A 165 -10.39 -2.81 -3.88
N VAL A 166 -10.94 -2.36 -5.00
CA VAL A 166 -10.17 -1.84 -6.14
C VAL A 166 -10.35 -0.33 -6.10
N PRO A 167 -9.31 0.46 -5.80
CA PRO A 167 -9.37 1.91 -5.91
C PRO A 167 -9.77 2.33 -7.32
N ASP A 168 -10.47 3.44 -7.44
CA ASP A 168 -10.69 4.06 -8.74
C ASP A 168 -9.39 4.75 -9.19
N TYR A 169 -8.49 3.95 -9.79
CA TYR A 169 -7.21 4.45 -10.28
C TYR A 169 -7.39 5.54 -11.32
N ALA A 170 -8.35 5.38 -12.25
CA ALA A 170 -8.63 6.37 -13.29
C ALA A 170 -8.99 7.73 -12.67
N LEU A 171 -9.87 7.74 -11.66
CA LEU A 171 -10.21 8.96 -10.93
C LEU A 171 -8.98 9.67 -10.34
N VAL A 172 -8.04 8.92 -9.75
CA VAL A 172 -6.82 9.51 -9.19
C VAL A 172 -5.88 10.02 -10.29
N LEU A 173 -5.77 9.31 -11.42
CA LEU A 173 -4.95 9.72 -12.55
C LEU A 173 -5.49 11.00 -13.21
N ASP A 174 -6.80 11.12 -13.34
CA ASP A 174 -7.45 12.22 -14.05
C ASP A 174 -7.60 13.47 -13.19
N GLU A 175 -7.77 13.31 -11.87
CA GLU A 175 -8.08 14.44 -10.98
C GLU A 175 -7.05 14.72 -9.89
N GLY A 176 -6.23 13.73 -9.52
CA GLY A 176 -5.33 13.81 -8.38
C GLY A 176 -6.04 13.79 -7.01
N LEU A 177 -5.30 13.39 -5.99
CA LEU A 177 -5.80 13.31 -4.61
C LEU A 177 -6.17 14.69 -4.04
N LYS A 178 -5.59 15.78 -4.55
CA LYS A 178 -5.92 17.14 -4.15
C LYS A 178 -7.37 17.50 -4.47
N SER A 179 -7.89 17.06 -5.63
CA SER A 179 -9.31 17.22 -6.00
C SER A 179 -10.20 16.47 -5.00
N LEU A 180 -9.84 15.23 -4.65
CA LEU A 180 -10.60 14.40 -3.71
C LEU A 180 -10.61 14.98 -2.28
N ILE A 181 -9.49 15.56 -1.83
CA ILE A 181 -9.42 16.31 -0.57
C ILE A 181 -10.36 17.53 -0.61
N ALA A 182 -10.37 18.28 -1.70
CA ALA A 182 -11.26 19.43 -1.86
C ALA A 182 -12.74 19.01 -1.83
N ARG A 183 -13.10 17.90 -2.48
CA ARG A 183 -14.46 17.32 -2.43
C ARG A 183 -14.85 16.92 -1.02
N ALA A 184 -13.96 16.26 -0.28
CA ALA A 184 -14.21 15.86 1.11
C ALA A 184 -14.48 17.09 1.99
N LYS A 185 -13.64 18.14 1.89
CA LYS A 185 -13.83 19.41 2.61
C LYS A 185 -15.15 20.10 2.25
N ALA A 186 -15.48 20.16 0.96
CA ALA A 186 -16.70 20.81 0.50
C ALA A 186 -17.98 20.06 0.93
N ASN A 187 -17.93 18.74 1.07
CA ASN A 187 -19.04 17.96 1.62
C ASN A 187 -19.12 18.09 3.15
N GLN A 188 -17.97 18.12 3.81
CA GLN A 188 -17.89 18.32 5.25
C GLN A 188 -18.47 19.67 5.68
N SER A 189 -18.22 20.76 4.93
CA SER A 189 -18.73 22.09 5.25
C SER A 189 -20.24 22.26 5.06
N LYS A 190 -20.89 21.31 4.39
CA LYS A 190 -22.35 21.28 4.18
C LYS A 190 -23.10 20.48 5.24
N LEU A 191 -22.39 19.84 6.17
CA LEU A 191 -23.02 19.04 7.21
C LEU A 191 -23.71 19.96 8.22
N ASP A 192 -24.99 19.69 8.48
CA ASP A 192 -25.73 20.27 9.59
C ASP A 192 -25.49 19.44 10.84
N THR A 193 -24.86 20.02 11.87
CA THR A 193 -24.52 19.32 13.12
C THR A 193 -25.74 18.93 13.95
N GLY A 194 -26.94 19.42 13.62
CA GLY A 194 -28.20 18.98 14.23
C GLY A 194 -28.70 17.62 13.73
N GLU A 195 -28.19 17.13 12.60
CA GLU A 195 -28.65 15.87 12.00
C GLU A 195 -27.99 14.63 12.65
N PRO A 196 -28.74 13.53 12.90
CA PRO A 196 -28.25 12.35 13.63
C PRO A 196 -26.95 11.72 13.09
N GLU A 197 -26.68 11.83 11.78
CA GLU A 197 -25.50 11.22 11.13
C GLU A 197 -24.37 12.23 10.85
N ALA A 198 -24.57 13.52 11.12
CA ALA A 198 -23.61 14.55 10.75
C ALA A 198 -22.26 14.37 11.45
N LEU A 199 -22.27 14.05 12.74
CA LEU A 199 -21.03 13.82 13.50
C LEU A 199 -20.20 12.67 12.91
N LYS A 200 -20.85 11.55 12.58
CA LYS A 200 -20.19 10.39 11.97
C LYS A 200 -19.64 10.71 10.59
N LYS A 201 -20.39 11.43 9.75
CA LYS A 201 -19.94 11.89 8.42
C LYS A 201 -18.77 12.87 8.54
N TRP A 202 -18.79 13.75 9.53
CA TRP A 202 -17.72 14.72 9.77
C TRP A 202 -16.39 14.01 10.06
N TYR A 203 -16.38 13.05 11.00
CA TYR A 203 -15.19 12.24 11.28
C TYR A 203 -14.78 11.33 10.13
N PHE A 204 -15.72 10.91 9.28
CA PHE A 204 -15.39 10.19 8.06
C PHE A 204 -14.63 11.09 7.06
N TYR A 205 -15.09 12.32 6.84
CA TYR A 205 -14.39 13.26 5.95
C TYR A 205 -13.01 13.66 6.48
N GLU A 206 -12.88 13.90 7.79
CA GLU A 206 -11.57 14.11 8.42
C GLU A 206 -10.63 12.93 8.18
N ALA A 207 -11.12 11.70 8.38
CA ALA A 207 -10.34 10.48 8.16
C ALA A 207 -9.90 10.36 6.69
N VAL A 208 -10.79 10.64 5.73
CA VAL A 208 -10.46 10.65 4.29
C VAL A 208 -9.37 11.69 4.00
N ILE A 209 -9.53 12.93 4.48
CA ILE A 209 -8.56 14.00 4.24
C ILE A 209 -7.19 13.62 4.80
N LEU A 210 -7.14 13.08 6.02
CA LEU A 210 -5.90 12.68 6.68
C LEU A 210 -5.21 11.54 5.93
N SER A 211 -5.96 10.53 5.49
CA SER A 211 -5.40 9.42 4.70
C SER A 211 -4.83 9.89 3.36
N LEU A 212 -5.58 10.70 2.60
CA LEU A 212 -5.10 11.18 1.30
C LEU A 212 -3.84 12.07 1.43
N LYS A 213 -3.76 12.88 2.49
CA LYS A 213 -2.54 13.63 2.82
C LYS A 213 -1.36 12.71 3.14
N GLY A 214 -1.59 11.58 3.78
CA GLY A 214 -0.56 10.56 4.03
C GLY A 214 0.07 10.06 2.72
N ILE A 215 -0.73 9.73 1.71
CA ILE A 215 -0.24 9.28 0.40
C ILE A 215 0.60 10.39 -0.28
N ILE A 216 0.11 11.63 -0.25
CA ILE A 216 0.84 12.79 -0.81
C ILE A 216 2.17 13.00 -0.07
N ALA A 217 2.18 12.87 1.27
CA ALA A 217 3.40 12.98 2.04
C ALA A 217 4.42 11.87 1.69
N LEU A 218 3.95 10.63 1.52
CA LEU A 218 4.82 9.53 1.07
C LEU A 218 5.45 9.80 -0.30
N ALA A 219 4.65 10.27 -1.26
CA ALA A 219 5.16 10.64 -2.59
C ALA A 219 6.25 11.71 -2.50
N ASN A 220 6.00 12.78 -1.73
CA ASN A 220 6.98 13.84 -1.51
C ASN A 220 8.26 13.33 -0.81
N ARG A 221 8.17 12.34 0.08
CA ARG A 221 9.35 11.69 0.68
C ARG A 221 10.18 10.94 -0.36
N TYR A 222 9.54 10.20 -1.28
CA TYR A 222 10.22 9.57 -2.41
C TYR A 222 10.83 10.59 -3.36
N SER A 223 10.15 11.71 -3.62
CA SER A 223 10.71 12.81 -4.41
C SER A 223 11.99 13.36 -3.78
N ALA A 224 11.98 13.64 -2.47
CA ALA A 224 13.14 14.14 -1.75
C ALA A 224 14.30 13.13 -1.76
N LEU A 225 14.03 11.86 -1.48
CA LEU A 225 15.04 10.80 -1.51
C LEU A 225 15.65 10.63 -2.91
N ALA A 226 14.82 10.63 -3.96
CA ALA A 226 15.29 10.51 -5.34
C ALA A 226 16.18 11.68 -5.75
N LYS A 227 15.84 12.92 -5.36
CA LYS A 227 16.70 14.11 -5.57
C LYS A 227 18.05 13.96 -4.88
N GLU A 228 18.06 13.51 -3.63
CA GLU A 228 19.30 13.30 -2.88
C GLU A 228 20.19 12.23 -3.54
N MET A 229 19.60 11.13 -3.96
CA MET A 229 20.30 10.03 -4.63
C MET A 229 20.82 10.48 -6.00
N ALA A 230 20.03 11.18 -6.79
CA ALA A 230 20.42 11.69 -8.12
C ALA A 230 21.64 12.64 -8.05
N ALA A 231 21.72 13.47 -7.01
CA ALA A 231 22.84 14.39 -6.81
C ALA A 231 24.19 13.67 -6.57
N LYS A 232 24.14 12.43 -6.07
CA LYS A 232 25.33 11.61 -5.74
C LYS A 232 25.60 10.52 -6.79
N GLU A 233 24.68 10.31 -7.73
CA GLU A 233 24.75 9.23 -8.71
C GLU A 233 25.71 9.56 -9.86
N LYS A 234 26.55 8.60 -10.22
CA LYS A 234 27.56 8.73 -11.27
C LYS A 234 27.12 8.07 -12.57
N ASN A 235 26.28 7.03 -12.49
CA ASN A 235 25.73 6.37 -13.67
C ASN A 235 24.68 7.28 -14.32
N PRO A 236 24.87 7.75 -15.57
CA PRO A 236 23.96 8.70 -16.20
C PRO A 236 22.53 8.18 -16.36
N GLN A 237 22.35 6.88 -16.63
CA GLN A 237 21.03 6.28 -16.78
C GLN A 237 20.30 6.24 -15.43
N LYS A 238 20.97 5.75 -14.38
CA LYS A 238 20.39 5.69 -13.03
C LYS A 238 20.08 7.09 -12.50
N LYS A 239 20.94 8.07 -12.79
CA LYS A 239 20.69 9.47 -12.46
C LYS A 239 19.42 9.99 -13.15
N ALA A 240 19.26 9.74 -14.44
CA ALA A 240 18.07 10.13 -15.18
C ALA A 240 16.79 9.46 -14.63
N ASP A 241 16.86 8.18 -14.26
CA ASP A 241 15.74 7.47 -13.63
C ASP A 241 15.35 8.13 -12.29
N LEU A 242 16.34 8.46 -11.44
CA LEU A 242 16.11 9.12 -10.16
C LEU A 242 15.56 10.55 -10.32
N GLU A 243 16.05 11.31 -11.29
CA GLU A 243 15.51 12.64 -11.62
C GLU A 243 14.05 12.54 -12.09
N ARG A 244 13.73 11.53 -12.89
CA ARG A 244 12.36 11.27 -13.35
C ARG A 244 11.43 10.87 -12.21
N ILE A 245 11.88 10.00 -11.30
CA ILE A 245 11.17 9.65 -10.06
C ILE A 245 10.94 10.90 -9.21
N ALA A 246 11.98 11.72 -9.04
CA ALA A 246 11.92 12.95 -8.25
C ALA A 246 10.86 13.92 -8.77
N GLU A 247 10.81 14.13 -10.08
CA GLU A 247 9.80 14.98 -10.72
C GLU A 247 8.40 14.38 -10.59
N ALA A 248 8.23 13.10 -10.92
CA ALA A 248 6.92 12.46 -10.87
C ALA A 248 6.35 12.44 -9.46
N CYS A 249 7.12 12.01 -8.47
CA CYS A 249 6.65 11.93 -7.07
C CYS A 249 6.44 13.31 -6.42
N ALA A 250 6.97 14.40 -6.99
CA ALA A 250 6.64 15.76 -6.59
C ALA A 250 5.29 16.23 -7.15
N SER A 251 4.76 15.56 -8.19
CA SER A 251 3.52 15.93 -8.86
C SER A 251 2.37 14.99 -8.53
N VAL A 252 2.58 13.68 -8.66
CA VAL A 252 1.58 12.62 -8.47
C VAL A 252 1.81 11.85 -7.16
N PRO A 253 0.74 11.35 -6.52
CA PRO A 253 -0.66 11.38 -6.94
C PRO A 253 -1.42 12.64 -6.46
N GLU A 254 -0.73 13.69 -5.98
CA GLU A 254 -1.41 14.92 -5.55
C GLU A 254 -2.21 15.57 -6.68
N ASN A 255 -1.60 15.67 -7.86
CA ASN A 255 -2.17 16.26 -9.07
C ASN A 255 -2.46 15.19 -10.12
N PRO A 256 -3.25 15.51 -11.17
CA PRO A 256 -3.44 14.62 -12.32
C PRO A 256 -2.12 14.23 -12.97
N ALA A 257 -2.06 12.99 -13.48
CA ALA A 257 -0.91 12.53 -14.26
C ALA A 257 -0.82 13.27 -15.59
N ARG A 258 0.40 13.58 -16.04
CA ARG A 258 0.65 14.36 -17.27
C ARG A 258 1.29 13.52 -18.38
N SER A 259 1.92 12.42 -17.99
CA SER A 259 2.70 11.49 -18.83
C SER A 259 2.40 10.03 -18.44
N PHE A 260 2.79 9.09 -19.30
CA PHE A 260 2.68 7.66 -19.03
C PHE A 260 3.44 7.25 -17.77
N PHE A 261 4.63 7.82 -17.57
CA PHE A 261 5.43 7.52 -16.39
C PHE A 261 4.77 8.00 -15.09
N GLU A 262 4.21 9.22 -15.10
CA GLU A 262 3.44 9.71 -13.96
C GLU A 262 2.20 8.85 -13.70
N ALA A 263 1.53 8.36 -14.75
CA ALA A 263 0.38 7.47 -14.59
C ALA A 263 0.78 6.15 -13.89
N VAL A 264 1.88 5.53 -14.32
CA VAL A 264 2.40 4.30 -13.70
C VAL A 264 2.86 4.55 -12.25
N GLN A 265 3.61 5.63 -12.01
CA GLN A 265 4.09 5.99 -10.68
C GLN A 265 2.93 6.32 -9.71
N SER A 266 1.91 7.02 -10.19
CA SER A 266 0.70 7.36 -9.43
C SER A 266 -0.11 6.11 -9.08
N SER A 267 -0.37 5.23 -10.06
CA SER A 267 -1.10 3.99 -9.82
C SER A 267 -0.37 3.08 -8.84
N TRP A 268 0.97 3.01 -8.91
CA TRP A 268 1.80 2.26 -7.98
C TRP A 268 1.67 2.78 -6.54
N LEU A 269 1.76 4.10 -6.34
CA LEU A 269 1.63 4.71 -5.00
C LEU A 269 0.23 4.47 -4.40
N VAL A 270 -0.84 4.54 -5.21
CA VAL A 270 -2.21 4.25 -4.77
C VAL A 270 -2.39 2.77 -4.43
N LEU A 271 -1.82 1.87 -5.23
CA LEU A 271 -1.88 0.42 -5.00
C LEU A 271 -1.14 0.05 -3.69
N MET A 272 0.06 0.58 -3.48
CA MET A 272 0.80 0.38 -2.24
C MET A 272 0.08 0.94 -1.01
N ALA A 273 -0.56 2.12 -1.13
CA ALA A 273 -1.37 2.69 -0.06
C ALA A 273 -2.47 1.71 0.39
N GLY A 274 -3.11 1.00 -0.55
CA GLY A 274 -4.01 -0.10 -0.21
C GLY A 274 -3.33 -1.19 0.63
N TRP A 275 -2.17 -1.67 0.20
CA TRP A 275 -1.43 -2.72 0.92
C TRP A 275 -0.92 -2.33 2.31
N PHE A 276 -0.67 -1.05 2.57
CA PHE A 276 -0.37 -0.59 3.93
C PHE A 276 -1.57 -0.80 4.88
N GLN A 277 -2.78 -0.58 4.37
CA GLN A 277 -4.01 -0.76 5.14
C GLN A 277 -4.31 -2.25 5.37
N SER A 278 -4.26 -3.05 4.29
CA SER A 278 -4.44 -4.50 4.35
C SER A 278 -3.40 -5.20 3.46
N PRO A 279 -2.32 -5.75 4.04
CA PRO A 279 -1.25 -6.44 3.30
C PRO A 279 -1.66 -7.87 2.94
N ASN A 280 -2.88 -8.05 2.44
CA ASN A 280 -3.39 -9.36 2.04
C ASN A 280 -3.17 -9.64 0.55
N ILE A 281 -2.77 -10.87 0.25
CA ILE A 281 -2.59 -11.34 -1.13
C ILE A 281 -3.90 -11.20 -1.91
N GLY A 282 -3.86 -10.49 -3.04
CA GLY A 282 -5.02 -10.25 -3.90
C GLY A 282 -5.89 -9.05 -3.53
N ALA A 283 -5.58 -8.34 -2.44
CA ALA A 283 -6.21 -7.05 -2.14
C ALA A 283 -5.63 -5.94 -3.05
N PHE A 284 -6.45 -4.93 -3.38
CA PHE A 284 -6.03 -3.74 -4.14
C PHE A 284 -5.35 -4.06 -5.48
N SER A 285 -5.91 -5.04 -6.21
CA SER A 285 -5.48 -5.39 -7.56
C SER A 285 -5.43 -4.14 -8.45
N PRO A 286 -4.44 -4.03 -9.36
CA PRO A 286 -4.37 -2.95 -10.34
C PRO A 286 -5.52 -3.00 -11.36
N ALA A 287 -6.37 -4.04 -11.31
CA ALA A 287 -7.59 -4.20 -12.07
C ALA A 287 -7.39 -3.98 -13.58
N ARG A 288 -8.09 -2.98 -14.16
CA ARG A 288 -8.02 -2.68 -15.59
C ARG A 288 -6.84 -1.76 -15.92
N PHE A 289 -5.65 -2.07 -15.39
CA PHE A 289 -4.44 -1.27 -15.55
C PHE A 289 -4.20 -0.78 -16.97
N PRO A 290 -4.21 -1.65 -18.00
CA PRO A 290 -4.00 -1.19 -19.36
C PRO A 290 -5.01 -0.13 -19.81
N GLN A 291 -6.27 -0.19 -19.36
CA GLN A 291 -7.31 0.72 -19.84
C GLN A 291 -7.12 2.15 -19.31
N TYR A 292 -6.81 2.32 -18.03
CA TYR A 292 -6.69 3.66 -17.45
C TYR A 292 -5.32 4.31 -17.70
N VAL A 293 -4.27 3.54 -18.02
CA VAL A 293 -2.97 4.12 -18.40
C VAL A 293 -2.83 4.37 -19.91
N TYR A 294 -3.66 3.72 -20.75
CA TYR A 294 -3.55 3.80 -22.21
C TYR A 294 -3.62 5.22 -22.78
N PRO A 295 -4.51 6.13 -22.33
CA PRO A 295 -4.55 7.49 -22.84
C PRO A 295 -3.22 8.23 -22.67
N PHE A 296 -2.51 7.98 -21.56
CA PHE A 296 -1.20 8.57 -21.29
C PHE A 296 -0.09 7.98 -22.16
N TYR A 297 -0.12 6.66 -22.39
CA TYR A 297 0.78 5.97 -23.31
C TYR A 297 0.62 6.49 -24.74
N GLN A 298 -0.61 6.57 -25.23
CA GLN A 298 -0.91 7.03 -26.58
C GLN A 298 -0.44 8.47 -26.79
N LYS A 299 -0.77 9.37 -25.86
CA LYS A 299 -0.35 10.78 -25.88
C LYS A 299 1.18 10.93 -25.94
N ASP A 300 1.91 10.22 -25.08
CA ASP A 300 3.37 10.35 -25.05
C ASP A 300 4.04 9.71 -26.27
N LYS A 301 3.47 8.62 -26.80
CA LYS A 301 3.93 7.98 -28.04
C LYS A 301 3.74 8.87 -29.26
N GLU A 302 2.55 9.47 -29.41
CA GLU A 302 2.26 10.41 -30.50
C GLU A 302 3.13 11.67 -30.43
N ALA A 303 3.47 12.12 -29.22
CA ALA A 303 4.38 13.23 -28.99
C ALA A 303 5.87 12.88 -29.16
N GLY A 304 6.22 11.62 -29.48
CA GLY A 304 7.61 11.17 -29.62
C GLY A 304 8.42 11.15 -28.31
N LYS A 305 7.73 11.17 -27.15
CA LYS A 305 8.35 11.19 -25.81
C LYS A 305 8.54 9.79 -25.20
N LEU A 306 7.92 8.78 -25.81
CA LEU A 306 7.91 7.41 -25.32
C LEU A 306 7.94 6.44 -26.49
N THR A 307 8.84 5.47 -26.42
CA THR A 307 8.89 4.33 -27.34
C THR A 307 8.18 3.11 -26.74
N ASP A 308 7.79 2.16 -27.60
CA ASP A 308 7.16 0.91 -27.15
C ASP A 308 8.09 0.09 -26.25
N ALA A 309 9.40 0.11 -26.52
CA ALA A 309 10.38 -0.58 -25.70
C ALA A 309 10.45 0.03 -24.27
N GLU A 310 10.49 1.36 -24.16
CA GLU A 310 10.50 2.03 -22.84
C GLU A 310 9.21 1.77 -22.07
N ALA A 311 8.05 1.82 -22.76
CA ALA A 311 6.77 1.51 -22.13
C ALA A 311 6.71 0.08 -21.60
N ILE A 312 7.21 -0.88 -22.38
CA ILE A 312 7.24 -2.30 -22.01
C ILE A 312 8.20 -2.55 -20.85
N GLU A 313 9.40 -1.95 -20.86
CA GLU A 313 10.33 -2.06 -19.72
C GLU A 313 9.69 -1.52 -18.45
N LEU A 314 9.02 -0.36 -18.51
CA LEU A 314 8.36 0.23 -17.35
C LEU A 314 7.24 -0.68 -16.81
N ILE A 315 6.45 -1.29 -17.68
CA ILE A 315 5.41 -2.25 -17.29
C ILE A 315 6.02 -3.53 -16.71
N GLN A 316 7.15 -3.99 -17.24
CA GLN A 316 7.88 -5.13 -16.69
C GLN A 316 8.35 -4.86 -15.25
N PHE A 317 8.83 -3.65 -14.97
CA PHE A 317 9.14 -3.21 -13.60
C PHE A 317 7.90 -3.09 -12.71
N TYR A 318 6.78 -2.59 -13.23
CA TYR A 318 5.53 -2.49 -12.47
C TYR A 318 4.97 -3.86 -12.02
N MET A 319 5.24 -4.91 -12.79
CA MET A 319 4.77 -6.27 -12.51
C MET A 319 5.73 -7.08 -11.64
N LEU A 320 6.95 -6.57 -11.40
CA LEU A 320 7.98 -7.24 -10.61
C LEU A 320 7.73 -7.08 -9.10
#